data_AF-A0A2E9WAV9-F1
#
_entry.id   AF-A0A2E9WAV9-F1
#
_cell.length_a   1.000
_cell.length_b   1.000
_cell.length_c   1.000
_cell.angle_alpha   90.00
_cell.angle_beta   90.00
_cell.angle_gamma   90.00
#
_symmetry.space_group_name_H-M   'P 1'
#
loop_
_entity.id
_entity.type
_entity.pdbx_description
1 polymer ?
#
loop_
_entity_poly.entity_id
_entity_poly.type
_entity_poly.pdbx_seq_one_letter_code
_entity_poly.pdbx_strand_id
1 'polypeptide(L)' 'RLHYLNLPEDICMQRLRARNQAGAHQFAASDAQFHQISAWFEPPSDAEGFTIVPYQTDIM' A
#
# COMPACT_ATOMS: atom_id res chain seq x y z
N ARG A 1 -7.44 -16.73 3.52
CA ARG A 1 -6.22 -16.40 2.74
C ARG A 1 -6.13 -14.88 2.69
N LEU A 2 -5.02 -14.28 3.09
CA LEU A 2 -4.81 -12.83 3.15
C LEU A 2 -3.83 -12.42 2.05
N HIS A 3 -4.27 -11.49 1.20
CA HIS A 3 -3.52 -11.01 0.04
C HIS A 3 -2.97 -9.62 0.37
N TYR A 4 -1.66 -9.41 0.23
CA TYR A 4 -1.06 -8.10 0.46
C TYR A 4 0.03 -7.79 -0.57
N LEU A 5 0.21 -6.50 -0.85
CA LEU A 5 1.25 -6.00 -1.72
C LEU A 5 2.53 -5.82 -0.90
N ASN A 6 3.56 -6.60 -1.20
CA ASN A 6 4.89 -6.48 -0.61
C ASN A 6 5.78 -5.67 -1.56
N LEU A 7 5.46 -4.38 -1.68
CA LEU A 7 6.14 -3.44 -2.56
C LEU A 7 6.98 -2.45 -1.76
N PRO A 8 8.14 -2.03 -2.27
CA PRO A 8 8.90 -0.90 -1.75
C PRO A 8 8.05 0.38 -1.59
N GLU A 9 8.36 1.17 -0.57
CA GLU A 9 7.62 2.40 -0.24
C GLU A 9 7.63 3.43 -1.38
N ASP A 10 8.75 3.57 -2.08
CA ASP A 10 8.91 4.48 -3.22
C ASP A 10 7.94 4.15 -4.36
N ILE A 11 7.70 2.86 -4.63
CA ILE A 11 6.69 2.41 -5.59
C ILE A 11 5.28 2.81 -5.12
N CYS A 12 4.94 2.55 -3.85
CA CYS A 12 3.65 2.94 -3.28
C CYS A 12 3.42 4.45 -3.34
N MET A 13 4.46 5.24 -3.05
CA MET A 13 4.43 6.70 -3.12
C MET A 13 4.27 7.21 -4.55
N GLN A 14 4.97 6.61 -5.52
CA GLN A 14 4.80 6.96 -6.93
C GLN A 14 3.35 6.75 -7.39
N ARG A 15 2.73 5.63 -6.97
CA ARG A 15 1.33 5.32 -7.26
C ARG A 15 0.37 6.31 -6.61
N LEU A 16 0.61 6.68 -5.35
CA LEU A 16 -0.19 7.70 -4.67
C LEU A 16 -0.17 9.02 -5.43
N ARG A 17 1.02 9.50 -5.81
CA ARG A 17 1.18 10.77 -6.54
C ARG A 17 0.50 10.72 -7.90
N ALA A 18 0.65 9.62 -8.65
CA ALA A 18 -0.04 9.42 -9.93
C ALA A 18 -1.57 9.47 -9.77
N ARG A 19 -2.10 8.80 -8.74
CA ARG A 19 -3.54 8.79 -8.45
C ARG A 19 -4.06 10.17 -8.04
N ASN A 20 -3.31 10.90 -7.21
CA ASN A 20 -3.65 12.26 -6.82
C ASN A 20 -3.68 13.21 -8.02
N GLN A 21 -2.70 13.09 -8.93
CA GLN A 21 -2.65 13.89 -10.17
C GLN A 21 -3.80 13.58 -11.12
N ALA A 22 -4.23 12.32 -11.20
CA ALA A 22 -5.37 11.93 -12.05
C ALA A 22 -6.69 12.59 -11.62
N GLY A 23 -6.83 13.00 -10.36
CA GLY A 23 -8.00 13.75 -9.88
C GLY A 23 -9.32 12.98 -9.93
N ALA A 24 -9.26 11.65 -10.07
CA ALA A 24 -10.45 10.80 -10.24
C ALA A 24 -11.26 10.57 -8.95
N HIS A 25 -10.84 11.17 -7.83
CA HIS A 25 -11.49 11.04 -6.54
C HIS A 25 -11.36 12.32 -5.70
N GLN A 26 -12.29 12.53 -4.76
CA GLN A 26 -12.32 13.69 -3.88
C GLN A 26 -11.24 13.73 -2.79
N PHE A 27 -10.48 12.64 -2.60
CA PHE A 27 -9.51 12.51 -1.51
C PHE A 27 -8.08 12.32 -2.02
N ALA A 28 -7.25 13.36 -1.97
CA ALA A 28 -5.83 13.27 -2.33
C ALA A 28 -4.97 13.31 -1.07
N ALA A 29 -4.52 12.15 -0.58
CA ALA A 29 -3.65 12.10 0.60
C ALA A 29 -2.28 12.71 0.27
N SER A 30 -1.75 13.55 1.16
CA SER A 30 -0.41 14.12 1.00
C SER A 30 0.67 13.09 1.30
N ASP A 31 1.90 13.35 0.84
CA ASP A 31 3.07 12.55 1.15
C ASP A 31 3.26 12.39 2.68
N ALA A 32 3.07 13.47 3.45
CA ALA A 32 3.17 13.43 4.91
C ALA A 32 2.10 12.53 5.56
N GLN A 33 0.85 12.58 5.05
CA GLN A 33 -0.22 11.70 5.53
C GLN A 33 0.06 10.24 5.19
N PHE A 34 0.60 9.97 4.00
CA PHE A 34 1.01 8.61 3.63
C PHE A 34 2.05 8.07 4.61
N HIS A 35 3.14 8.81 4.84
CA HIS A 35 4.19 8.38 5.77
C HIS A 35 3.65 8.18 7.19
N GLN A 36 2.76 9.07 7.67
CA GLN A 36 2.15 8.93 9.00
C GLN A 36 1.34 7.64 9.12
N ILE A 37 0.59 7.26 8.08
CA ILE A 37 -0.23 6.05 8.08
C ILE A 37 0.66 4.81 7.91
N SER A 38 1.61 4.83 6.98
CA SER A 38 2.48 3.69 6.68
C SER A 38 3.44 3.36 7.81
N ALA A 39 3.78 4.32 8.67
CA ALA A 39 4.62 4.10 9.84
C ALA A 39 4.06 3.04 10.83
N TRP A 40 2.75 2.78 10.79
CA TRP A 40 2.09 1.78 11.63
C TRP A 40 1.83 0.45 10.91
N PHE A 41 2.27 0.32 9.65
CA PHE A 41 2.08 -0.90 8.89
C PHE A 41 3.06 -1.98 9.35
N GLU A 42 2.52 -3.14 9.73
CA GLU A 42 3.25 -4.38 9.93
C GLU A 42 2.82 -5.40 8.87
N PRO A 43 3.77 -6.08 8.18
CA PRO A 43 3.41 -7.15 7.26
C PRO A 43 2.65 -8.26 7.99
N PRO A 44 1.64 -8.87 7.34
CA PRO A 44 0.90 -9.95 7.96
C PRO A 44 1.81 -11.14 8.27
N SER A 45 1.48 -11.86 9.33
CA SER A 45 2.20 -13.05 9.81
C SER A 45 1.28 -14.26 9.98
N ASP A 46 1.84 -15.46 9.90
CA ASP A 46 1.06 -16.70 10.04
C ASP A 46 0.39 -16.82 11.43
N ALA A 47 0.91 -16.11 12.44
CA ALA A 47 0.35 -16.05 13.79
C ALA A 47 -1.06 -15.46 13.84
N GLU A 48 -1.45 -14.70 12.81
CA GLU A 48 -2.79 -14.14 12.67
C GLU A 48 -3.82 -15.18 12.17
N GLY A 49 -3.39 -16.42 11.85
CA GLY A 49 -4.28 -17.49 11.42
C GLY A 49 -4.69 -17.42 9.94
N PHE A 50 -4.00 -16.60 9.14
CA PHE A 50 -4.24 -16.49 7.70
C PHE A 50 -3.19 -17.23 6.88
N THR A 51 -3.62 -17.87 5.79
CA THR A 51 -2.70 -18.23 4.70
C THR A 51 -2.31 -16.96 3.94
N ILE A 52 -1.05 -16.53 4.04
CA ILE A 52 -0.57 -15.27 3.45
C ILE A 52 -0.21 -15.43 1.97
N VAL A 53 -0.46 -14.37 1.18
CA VAL A 53 -0.09 -14.27 -0.24
C VAL A 53 0.55 -12.91 -0.49
N PRO A 54 1.90 -12.84 -0.52
CA PRO A 54 2.60 -11.64 -0.89
C PRO A 54 2.62 -11.47 -2.41
N TYR A 55 2.48 -10.23 -2.88
CA TYR A 55 2.69 -9.86 -4.27
C TYR A 55 3.80 -8.82 -4.38
N GLN A 56 4.83 -9.11 -5.18
CA GLN A 56 5.98 -8.23 -5.42
C GLN A 56 5.87 -7.45 -6.75
N THR A 57 4.78 -7.67 -7.48
CA THR A 57 4.45 -6.98 -8.73
C THR A 57 2.96 -6.63 -8.69
N ASP A 58 2.52 -5.75 -9.59
CA ASP A 58 1.07 -5.55 -9.76
C ASP A 58 0.39 -6.88 -10.09
N ILE A 59 -0.75 -7.08 -9.47
CA ILE A 59 -1.74 -8.05 -9.92
C ILE A 59 -2.56 -7.27 -10.95
N MET A 60 -2.15 -7.32 -12.21
CA MET A 60 -3.05 -6.93 -13.30
C MET A 60 -4.12 -8.00 -13.48
#